data_AF-A0A7S2B0V7-F1
#
_entry.id   AF-A0A7S2B0V7-F1
#
_cell.length_a   1.000
_cell.length_b   1.000
_cell.length_c   1.000
_cell.angle_alpha   90.00
_cell.angle_beta   90.00
_cell.angle_gamma   90.00
#
_symmetry.space_group_name_H-M   'P 1'
#
loop_
_entity.id
_entity.type
_entity.pdbx_description
1 polymer ?
#
loop_
_entity_poly.entity_id
_entity_poly.type
_entity_poly.pdbx_seq_one_letter_code
_entity_poly.pdbx_strand_id
1 'polypeptide(L)'
;IEALGESKKTSAVIEVRLAEAEETTREINETREGYRTVATRGSIIYFVIANLALVDPMYQYSLQFFKSLYVQRLEKSEKSDNVMQRLEILLKDITQSMYLNICRGLFEK
;
A
#
# COMPACT_ATOMS: atom_id res chain seq x y z
N ILE A 1 5.56 49.68 -17.39
CA ILE A 1 4.12 49.35 -17.56
C ILE A 1 3.96 47.89 -18.00
N GLU A 2 4.81 47.38 -18.92
CA GLU A 2 4.80 45.95 -19.32
C GLU A 2 5.04 44.95 -18.18
N ALA A 3 6.02 45.20 -17.30
CA ALA A 3 6.36 44.29 -16.19
C ALA A 3 5.18 44.01 -15.22
N LEU A 4 4.27 44.98 -15.03
CA LEU A 4 3.06 44.80 -14.20
C LEU A 4 2.01 43.92 -14.90
N GLY A 5 1.90 44.03 -16.23
CA GLY A 5 1.01 43.20 -17.03
C GLY A 5 1.48 41.75 -17.10
N GLU A 6 2.79 41.53 -17.23
CA GLU A 6 3.39 40.20 -17.13
C GLU A 6 3.25 39.60 -15.73
N SER A 7 3.51 40.37 -14.67
CA SER A 7 3.35 39.90 -13.30
C SER A 7 1.90 39.46 -12.99
N LYS A 8 0.89 40.20 -13.46
CA LYS A 8 -0.52 39.78 -13.35
C LYS A 8 -0.83 38.49 -14.11
N LYS A 9 -0.31 38.34 -15.34
CA LYS A 9 -0.50 37.11 -16.13
C LYS A 9 0.15 35.91 -15.44
N THR A 10 1.39 36.07 -14.96
CA THR A 10 2.11 35.02 -14.24
C THR A 10 1.39 34.64 -12.94
N SER A 11 0.87 35.62 -12.19
CA SER A 11 0.10 35.36 -10.96
C SER A 11 -1.18 34.57 -11.25
N ALA A 12 -1.92 34.93 -12.31
CA ALA A 12 -3.12 34.18 -12.71
C ALA A 12 -2.79 32.74 -13.14
N VAL A 13 -1.67 32.52 -13.84
CA VAL A 13 -1.21 31.16 -14.19
C VAL A 13 -0.81 30.36 -12.93
N ILE A 14 -0.18 31.01 -11.95
CA ILE A 14 0.18 30.36 -10.68
C ILE A 14 -1.08 29.96 -9.91
N GLU A 15 -2.10 30.82 -9.84
CA GLU A 15 -3.37 30.52 -9.17
C GLU A 15 -4.07 29.30 -9.78
N VAL A 16 -4.14 29.21 -11.11
CA VAL A 16 -4.73 28.05 -11.80
C VAL A 16 -3.94 26.77 -11.49
N ARG A 17 -2.61 26.82 -11.58
CA ARG A 17 -1.75 25.66 -11.28
C ARG A 17 -1.84 25.22 -9.83
N LEU A 18 -2.03 26.16 -8.91
CA LEU A 18 -2.20 25.86 -7.49
C LEU A 18 -3.52 25.10 -7.27
N ALA A 19 -4.62 25.56 -7.86
CA ALA A 19 -5.91 24.88 -7.77
C ALA A 19 -5.86 23.45 -8.37
N GLU A 20 -5.21 23.27 -9.51
CA GLU A 20 -5.01 21.94 -10.12
C GLU A 20 -4.18 21.00 -9.22
N ALA A 21 -3.12 21.53 -8.59
CA ALA A 21 -2.28 20.77 -7.68
C ALA A 21 -3.02 20.37 -6.39
N GLU A 22 -3.87 21.25 -5.86
CA GLU A 22 -4.71 20.96 -4.70
C GLU A 22 -5.71 19.84 -4.99
N GLU A 23 -6.38 19.89 -6.14
CA GLU A 23 -7.33 18.84 -6.57
C GLU A 23 -6.62 17.50 -6.74
N THR A 24 -5.49 17.48 -7.44
CA THR A 24 -4.68 16.27 -7.64
C THR A 24 -4.22 15.69 -6.30
N THR A 25 -3.82 16.54 -5.36
CA THR A 25 -3.40 16.13 -4.02
C THR A 25 -4.57 15.51 -3.24
N ARG A 26 -5.78 16.06 -3.39
CA ARG A 26 -6.98 15.50 -2.77
C ARG A 26 -7.25 14.09 -3.29
N GLU A 27 -7.26 13.91 -4.61
CA GLU A 27 -7.51 12.60 -5.24
C GLU A 27 -6.46 11.54 -4.84
N ILE A 28 -5.18 11.92 -4.79
CA ILE A 28 -4.10 11.05 -4.32
C ILE A 28 -4.34 10.64 -2.87
N ASN A 29 -4.70 11.58 -1.99
CA ASN A 29 -4.93 11.31 -0.59
C ASN A 29 -6.15 10.39 -0.40
N GLU A 30 -7.27 10.66 -1.07
CA GLU A 30 -8.46 9.82 -1.02
C GLU A 30 -8.15 8.38 -1.43
N THR A 31 -7.43 8.21 -2.55
CA THR A 31 -7.02 6.88 -3.03
C THR A 31 -6.10 6.20 -2.03
N ARG A 32 -5.09 6.92 -1.51
CA ARG A 32 -4.14 6.41 -0.52
C ARG A 32 -4.84 5.95 0.76
N GLU A 33 -5.81 6.71 1.24
CA GLU A 33 -6.58 6.37 2.43
C GLU A 33 -7.41 5.10 2.22
N GLY A 34 -7.97 4.91 1.01
CA GLY A 34 -8.66 3.66 0.66
C GLY A 34 -7.79 2.41 0.87
N TYR A 35 -6.51 2.47 0.54
CA TYR A 35 -5.57 1.35 0.71
C TYR A 35 -4.98 1.20 2.12
N ARG A 36 -5.25 2.13 3.04
CA ARG A 36 -4.69 2.10 4.40
C ARG A 36 -5.03 0.80 5.14
N THR A 37 -6.24 0.27 4.94
CA THR A 37 -6.70 -0.99 5.55
C THR A 37 -5.84 -2.19 5.16
N VAL A 38 -5.46 -2.29 3.89
CA VAL A 38 -4.57 -3.35 3.36
C VAL A 38 -3.18 -3.19 3.95
N ALA A 39 -2.65 -1.96 4.01
CA ALA A 39 -1.35 -1.69 4.63
C ALA A 39 -1.32 -2.07 6.13
N THR A 40 -2.36 -1.71 6.89
CA THR A 40 -2.51 -2.13 8.29
C THR A 40 -2.53 -3.65 8.42
N ARG A 41 -3.27 -4.34 7.55
CA ARG A 41 -3.31 -5.81 7.55
C ARG A 41 -1.94 -6.42 7.28
N GLY A 42 -1.20 -5.88 6.30
CA GLY A 42 0.18 -6.30 6.00
C GLY A 42 1.12 -6.12 7.19
N SER A 43 1.03 -4.98 7.88
CA SER A 43 1.82 -4.71 9.10
C SER A 43 1.56 -5.75 10.19
N ILE A 44 0.28 -6.02 10.49
CA ILE A 44 -0.12 -7.03 11.49
C ILE A 44 0.47 -8.40 11.12
N ILE A 45 0.32 -8.84 9.87
CA ILE A 45 0.82 -10.14 9.43
C ILE A 45 2.35 -10.21 9.57
N TYR A 46 3.07 -9.16 9.17
CA TYR A 46 4.53 -9.11 9.32
C TYR A 46 4.97 -9.28 10.77
N PHE A 47 4.37 -8.54 11.70
CA PHE A 47 4.75 -8.64 13.11
C PHE A 47 4.41 -10.00 13.72
N VAL A 48 3.29 -10.62 13.33
CA VAL A 48 2.96 -11.99 13.74
C VAL A 48 4.03 -12.96 13.25
N ILE A 49 4.44 -12.87 11.98
CA ILE A 49 5.48 -13.74 11.41
C ILE A 49 6.83 -13.49 12.08
N ALA A 50 7.22 -12.23 12.29
CA ALA A 50 8.47 -11.89 12.95
C ALA A 50 8.54 -12.44 14.39
N ASN A 51 7.40 -12.45 15.09
CA ASN A 51 7.30 -12.99 16.45
C ASN A 51 7.36 -14.53 16.50
N LEU A 52 7.27 -15.26 15.38
CA LEU A 52 7.45 -16.71 15.38
C LEU A 52 8.86 -17.13 15.81
N ALA A 53 9.86 -16.27 15.59
CA ALA A 53 11.22 -16.48 16.08
C ALA A 53 11.31 -16.58 17.61
N LEU A 54 10.32 -16.05 18.34
CA LEU A 54 10.23 -16.17 19.81
C LEU A 54 9.75 -17.56 20.24
N VAL A 55 9.05 -18.29 19.36
CA VAL A 55 8.60 -19.67 19.60
C VAL A 55 9.75 -20.65 19.32
N ASP A 56 10.40 -20.48 18.17
CA ASP A 56 11.59 -21.23 17.79
C ASP A 56 12.47 -20.35 16.87
N PRO A 57 13.78 -20.21 17.15
CA PRO A 57 14.70 -19.42 16.32
C PRO A 57 14.74 -19.85 14.84
N MET A 58 14.35 -21.10 14.53
CA MET A 58 14.27 -21.60 13.17
C MET A 58 13.18 -20.91 12.33
N TYR A 59 12.17 -20.30 12.96
CA TYR A 59 11.07 -19.58 12.30
C TYR A 59 11.37 -18.08 12.09
N GLN A 60 12.65 -17.72 11.94
CA GLN A 60 13.06 -16.35 11.66
C GLN A 60 12.92 -16.01 10.17
N TYR A 61 12.08 -15.02 9.86
CA TYR A 61 11.89 -14.51 8.50
C TYR A 61 12.39 -13.06 8.39
N SER A 62 13.01 -12.73 7.27
CA SER A 62 13.44 -11.35 7.00
C SER A 62 12.29 -10.49 6.49
N LEU A 63 12.35 -9.19 6.78
CA LEU A 63 11.44 -8.21 6.17
C LEU A 63 11.51 -8.23 4.64
N GLN A 64 12.69 -8.49 4.07
CA GLN A 64 12.85 -8.54 2.62
C GLN A 64 12.08 -9.71 2.00
N PHE A 65 12.11 -10.88 2.63
CA PHE A 65 11.32 -12.04 2.21
C PHE A 65 9.81 -11.77 2.33
N PHE A 66 9.38 -11.18 3.45
CA PHE A 66 7.97 -10.81 3.61
C PHE A 66 7.51 -9.83 2.52
N LYS A 67 8.29 -8.76 2.27
CA LYS A 67 7.97 -7.75 1.26
C LYS A 67 7.88 -8.35 -0.14
N SER A 68 8.80 -9.25 -0.53
CA SER A 68 8.77 -9.85 -1.86
C SER A 68 7.50 -10.68 -2.07
N LEU A 69 7.11 -11.49 -1.08
CA LEU A 69 5.84 -12.22 -1.12
C LEU A 69 4.63 -11.29 -1.14
N TYR A 70 4.66 -10.21 -0.37
CA TYR A 70 3.56 -9.25 -0.28
C TYR A 70 3.33 -8.54 -1.61
N VAL A 71 4.40 -8.00 -2.21
CA VAL A 71 4.35 -7.37 -3.55
C VAL A 71 3.88 -8.37 -4.59
N GLN A 72 4.36 -9.61 -4.55
CA GLN A 72 3.89 -10.66 -5.45
C GLN A 72 2.37 -10.88 -5.33
N ARG A 73 1.79 -10.81 -4.12
CA ARG A 73 0.34 -10.93 -3.95
C ARG A 73 -0.41 -9.70 -4.45
N LEU A 74 0.13 -8.49 -4.26
CA LEU A 74 -0.46 -7.28 -4.85
C LEU A 74 -0.55 -7.38 -6.38
N GLU A 75 0.46 -7.94 -7.03
CA GLU A 75 0.52 -8.07 -8.49
C GLU A 75 -0.35 -9.22 -9.05
N LYS A 76 -0.37 -10.38 -8.37
CA LYS A 76 -1.03 -11.61 -8.88
C LYS A 76 -2.49 -11.77 -8.48
N SER A 77 -2.95 -11.05 -7.46
CA SER A 77 -4.35 -11.10 -7.03
C SER A 77 -5.28 -10.52 -8.10
N GLU A 78 -6.53 -10.97 -8.10
CA GLU A 78 -7.55 -10.54 -9.06
C GLU A 78 -7.75 -9.01 -9.03
N LYS A 79 -7.69 -8.38 -10.20
CA LYS A 79 -7.87 -6.94 -10.34
C LYS A 79 -9.36 -6.61 -10.46
N SER A 80 -9.77 -5.47 -9.90
CA SER A 80 -11.10 -4.91 -10.06
C SER A 80 -10.98 -3.40 -10.20
N ASP A 81 -11.81 -2.83 -11.07
CA ASP A 81 -11.94 -1.38 -11.25
C ASP A 81 -12.70 -0.74 -10.08
N ASN A 82 -13.47 -1.54 -9.33
CA ASN A 82 -14.08 -1.09 -8.09
C ASN A 82 -13.07 -1.20 -6.93
N VAL A 83 -12.67 -0.06 -6.38
CA VAL A 83 -11.67 0.01 -5.30
C VAL A 83 -12.09 -0.81 -4.09
N MET A 84 -13.34 -0.73 -3.65
CA MET A 84 -13.82 -1.49 -2.49
C MET A 84 -13.70 -3.00 -2.70
N GLN A 85 -14.16 -3.49 -3.86
CA GLN A 85 -14.01 -4.89 -4.23
C GLN A 85 -12.53 -5.30 -4.33
N ARG A 86 -11.68 -4.44 -4.90
CA ARG A 86 -10.24 -4.68 -4.99
C ARG A 86 -9.60 -4.82 -3.62
N LEU A 87 -9.97 -3.98 -2.65
CA LEU A 87 -9.49 -4.04 -1.27
C LEU A 87 -9.89 -5.36 -0.59
N GLU A 88 -11.14 -5.81 -0.76
CA GLU A 88 -11.60 -7.09 -0.22
C GLU A 88 -10.83 -8.28 -0.79
N ILE A 89 -10.63 -8.29 -2.11
CA ILE A 89 -9.82 -9.31 -2.79
C ILE A 89 -8.41 -9.34 -2.19
N LEU A 90 -7.76 -8.17 -2.08
CA LEU A 90 -6.42 -8.05 -1.54
C LEU A 90 -6.32 -8.57 -0.10
N LEU A 91 -7.25 -8.17 0.76
CA LEU A 91 -7.27 -8.58 2.16
C LEU A 91 -7.37 -10.10 2.32
N LYS A 92 -8.28 -10.72 1.56
CA LYS A 92 -8.48 -12.18 1.58
C LYS A 92 -7.26 -12.91 1.03
N ASP A 93 -6.80 -12.48 -0.14
CA ASP A 93 -5.72 -13.11 -0.88
C ASP A 93 -4.38 -13.08 -0.13
N ILE A 94 -4.00 -11.90 0.38
CA ILE A 94 -2.76 -11.72 1.15
C ILE A 94 -2.83 -12.55 2.43
N THR A 95 -3.95 -12.49 3.17
CA THR A 95 -4.10 -13.23 4.42
C THR A 95 -3.91 -14.73 4.20
N GLN A 96 -4.64 -15.30 3.24
CA GLN A 96 -4.60 -16.74 2.98
C GLN A 96 -3.23 -17.17 2.42
N SER A 97 -2.70 -16.42 1.45
CA SER A 97 -1.42 -16.76 0.83
C SER A 97 -0.27 -16.68 1.81
N MET A 98 -0.22 -15.66 2.67
CA MET A 98 0.81 -15.54 3.69
C MET A 98 0.72 -16.67 4.71
N TYR A 99 -0.48 -16.94 5.22
CA TYR A 99 -0.71 -18.04 6.15
C TYR A 99 -0.20 -19.37 5.57
N LEU A 100 -0.60 -19.73 4.36
CA LEU A 100 -0.18 -20.97 3.71
C LEU A 100 1.32 -21.04 3.45
N ASN A 101 1.96 -19.93 3.07
CA ASN A 101 3.41 -19.91 2.85
C ASN A 101 4.19 -20.15 4.14
N ILE A 102 3.75 -19.54 5.25
CA ILE A 102 4.41 -19.70 6.53
C ILE A 102 4.15 -21.08 7.12
N CYS A 103 2.90 -21.57 7.12
CA CYS A 103 2.57 -22.88 7.66
C CYS A 103 3.29 -24.04 6.97
N ARG A 104 3.63 -23.93 5.68
CA ARG A 104 4.44 -24.94 4.97
C ARG A 104 5.87 -25.07 5.50
N GLY A 105 6.40 -24.02 6.13
CA GLY A 105 7.73 -24.02 6.75
C GLY A 105 7.73 -24.37 8.24
N LEU A 106 6.55 -24.59 8.83
CA LEU A 106 6.44 -24.99 10.23
C LEU A 106 6.59 -26.50 10.33
N PHE A 107 7.41 -26.96 11.27
CA PHE A 107 7.55 -28.39 11.55
C PHE A 107 6.34 -28.87 12.36
N GLU A 108 5.81 -30.04 12.00
CA GLU A 108 4.86 -30.75 12.85
C GLU A 108 5.54 -31.14 14.16
N LYS A 109 4.79 -31.04 15.26
CA LYS A 109 5.23 -31.45 16.60
C LYS A 109 4.55 -32.75 16.99
#